data_AF-C7H9E2-F1
#
_entry.id   AF-C7H9E2-F1
#
_cell.length_a   1.000
_cell.length_b   1.000
_cell.length_c   1.000
_cell.angle_alpha   90.00
_cell.angle_beta   90.00
_cell.angle_gamma   90.00
#
_symmetry.space_group_name_H-M   'P 1'
#
loop_
_entity.id
_entity.type
_entity.pdbx_description
1 polymer ?
#
loop_
_entity_poly.entity_id
_entity_poly.type
_entity_poly.pdbx_seq_one_letter_code
_entity_poly.pdbx_strand_id
1 'polypeptide(L)' 'MSRVVRHYSSYIAALSTRTSYGSDGYPRLQVDEELRNRLEAKLIIAILDFDLT' A
#
# COMPACT_ATOMS: atom_id res chain seq x y z
N MET A 1 -5.56 -2.61 16.89
CA MET A 1 -4.86 -2.50 15.60
C MET A 1 -3.39 -2.17 15.84
N SER A 2 -2.52 -3.06 15.39
CA SER A 2 -1.10 -3.17 15.74
C SER A 2 -0.29 -1.93 15.34
N ARG A 3 0.61 -1.46 16.22
CA ARG A 3 1.49 -0.28 16.01
C ARG A 3 2.27 -0.35 14.69
N VAL A 4 2.59 -1.57 14.27
CA VAL A 4 3.32 -1.93 13.05
C VAL A 4 2.53 -1.53 11.79
N VAL A 5 1.23 -1.85 11.73
CA VAL A 5 0.36 -1.49 10.59
C VAL A 5 0.27 0.03 10.44
N ARG A 6 0.15 0.76 11.56
CA ARG A 6 0.13 2.23 11.53
C ARG A 6 1.46 2.83 11.08
N HIS A 7 2.58 2.20 11.42
CA HIS A 7 3.92 2.64 11.00
C HIS A 7 4.11 2.51 9.48
N TYR A 8 3.66 1.40 8.91
CA TYR A 8 3.76 1.16 7.47
C TYR A 8 2.65 1.82 6.65
N SER A 9 1.57 2.31 7.26
CA SER A 9 0.46 2.93 6.55
C SER A 9 0.90 4.11 5.66
N SER A 10 1.73 5.02 6.19
CA SER A 10 2.27 6.15 5.41
C SER A 10 3.24 5.69 4.30
N TYR A 11 4.00 4.63 4.55
CA TYR A 11 4.92 4.05 3.58
C TYR A 11 4.17 3.36 2.44
N ILE A 12 3.12 2.61 2.75
CA ILE A 12 2.24 1.98 1.77
C ILE A 12 1.50 3.04 0.96
N ALA A 13 1.02 4.11 1.58
CA ALA A 13 0.38 5.22 0.87
C ALA A 13 1.33 5.87 -0.14
N ALA A 14 2.58 6.12 0.25
CA ALA A 14 3.60 6.65 -0.65
C ALA A 14 3.93 5.66 -1.79
N LEU A 15 4.07 4.37 -1.49
CA LEU A 15 4.39 3.33 -2.48
C LEU A 15 3.22 3.01 -3.43
N SER A 16 1.99 3.17 -2.96
CA SER A 16 0.76 3.02 -3.72
C SER A 16 0.42 4.26 -4.57
N THR A 17 1.13 5.37 -4.36
CA THR A 17 1.01 6.54 -5.21
C THR A 17 1.77 6.26 -6.51
N ARG A 18 1.06 5.76 -7.53
CA ARG A 18 1.59 5.59 -8.87
C ARG A 18 1.08 6.74 -9.73
N THR A 19 1.96 7.39 -10.47
CA THR A 19 1.55 8.32 -11.54
C THR A 19 0.86 7.51 -12.62
N SER A 20 -0.49 7.48 -12.60
CA SER A 20 -1.27 6.90 -13.67
C SER A 20 -1.50 7.98 -14.72
N TYR A 21 -1.17 7.65 -15.97
CA TYR A 21 -1.55 8.48 -17.10
C TYR A 21 -2.98 8.10 -17.46
N GLY A 22 -3.93 8.97 -17.14
CA GLY A 22 -5.31 8.79 -17.60
C GLY A 22 -5.39 8.88 -19.12
N SER A 23 -6.46 8.35 -19.72
CA SER A 23 -6.70 8.44 -21.17
C SER A 23 -6.71 9.88 -21.71
N ASP A 24 -6.85 10.88 -20.82
CA ASP A 24 -6.78 12.32 -21.13
C ASP A 24 -5.34 12.82 -21.34
N GLY A 25 -4.31 11.97 -21.18
CA GLY A 25 -2.90 12.33 -21.35
C GLY A 25 -2.26 13.09 -20.17
N TYR A 26 -3.05 13.44 -19.14
CA TYR A 26 -2.53 14.11 -17.95
C TYR A 26 -2.03 13.11 -16.89
N PRO A 27 -0.83 13.32 -16.33
CA PRO A 27 -0.33 12.53 -15.21
C PRO A 27 -1.18 12.83 -13.97
N ARG A 28 -1.98 11.86 -13.54
CA ARG A 28 -2.69 11.92 -12.27
C ARG A 28 -1.90 11.14 -11.24
N LEU A 29 -1.50 11.81 -10.16
CA LEU A 29 -1.05 11.13 -8.95
C LEU A 29 -2.29 10.58 -8.29
N GLN A 30 -2.71 9.39 -8.70
CA GLN A 30 -3.80 8.68 -8.07
C GLN A 30 -3.22 7.55 -7.25
N VAL A 31 -3.65 7.46 -6.00
CA VAL A 31 -3.34 6.29 -5.18
C VAL A 31 -4.05 5.12 -5.83
N ASP A 32 -3.28 4.14 -6.28
CA ASP A 32 -3.82 2.91 -6.85
C ASP A 32 -4.37 2.09 -5.69
N GLU A 33 -5.68 2.17 -5.46
CA GLU A 33 -6.35 1.53 -4.33
C GLU A 33 -6.22 0.00 -4.36
N GLU A 34 -6.10 -0.61 -5.55
CA GLU A 34 -5.85 -2.04 -5.70
C GLU A 34 -4.43 -2.39 -5.21
N LEU A 35 -3.44 -1.62 -5.64
CA LEU A 35 -2.05 -1.75 -5.18
C LEU A 35 -1.95 -1.48 -3.67
N ARG A 36 -2.69 -0.50 -3.15
CA ARG A 36 -2.77 -0.20 -1.71
C ARG A 36 -3.26 -1.40 -0.92
N ASN A 37 -4.41 -1.95 -1.31
CA ASN A 37 -5.00 -3.12 -0.66
C ASN A 37 -4.07 -4.33 -0.74
N ARG A 38 -3.39 -4.52 -1.88
CA ARG A 38 -2.49 -5.65 -2.07
C ARG A 38 -1.22 -5.53 -1.22
N LEU A 39 -0.67 -4.33 -1.06
CA LEU A 39 0.46 -4.05 -0.18
C LEU A 39 0.08 -4.21 1.30
N GLU A 40 -1.10 -3.73 1.69
CA GLU A 40 -1.59 -3.87 3.06
C GLU A 40 -1.83 -5.35 3.42
N ALA A 41 -2.45 -6.12 2.53
CA ALA A 41 -2.64 -7.56 2.70
C ALA A 41 -1.29 -8.30 2.82
N LYS A 42 -0.32 -7.99 1.94
CA LYS A 42 1.03 -8.56 2.01
C LYS A 42 1.72 -8.26 3.33
N LEU A 43 1.57 -7.04 3.85
CA LEU A 43 2.14 -6.66 5.14
C LEU A 43 1.49 -7.44 6.28
N ILE A 44 0.17 -7.58 6.31
CA ILE A 44 -0.54 -8.35 7.33
C ILE A 44 -0.07 -9.82 7.31
N ILE A 45 0.04 -10.42 6.13
CA ILE A 45 0.54 -11.78 5.95
C ILE A 45 1.98 -11.91 6.46
N ALA A 46 2.87 -10.98 6.10
CA ALA A 46 4.27 -11.01 6.55
C ALA A 46 4.40 -10.85 8.07
N ILE A 47 3.54 -10.04 8.71
CA ILE A 47 3.51 -9.91 10.17
C ILE A 47 3.00 -11.19 10.83
N LEU A 48 1.94 -11.80 10.30
CA LEU A 48 1.39 -13.07 10.81
C LEU A 48 2.36 -14.23 10.63
N ASP A 49 3.08 -14.26 9.51
CA ASP A 49 4.15 -15.24 9.23
C ASP A 49 5.33 -15.07 10.20
N PHE A 50 5.67 -13.83 10.55
CA PHE A 50 6.73 -13.53 11.51
C PHE A 50 6.35 -13.85 12.98
N ASP A 51 5.07 -13.81 13.34
CA ASP A 51 4.58 -14.05 14.71
C ASP A 51 4.45 -15.56 15.04
N LEU A 52 4.71 -16.46 14.08
CA LEU A 52 4.55 -17.91 14.21
C LEU A 52 5.78 -18.65 14.80
N THR A 53 6.65 -17.95 15.52
CA THR A 53 7.80 -18.51 16.27
C THR A 53 7.63 -18.36 17.77
#